data_AF-A0A6H9LKT3-F1
#
_entry.id   AF-A0A6H9LKT3-F1
#
_cell.length_a   1.000
_cell.length_b   1.000
_cell.length_c   1.000
_cell.angle_alpha   90.00
_cell.angle_beta   90.00
_cell.angle_gamma   90.00
#
_symmetry.space_group_name_H-M   'P 1'
#
loop_
_entity.id
_entity.type
_entity.pdbx_description
1 polymer ?
#
loop_
_entity_poly.entity_id
_entity_poly.type
_entity_poly.pdbx_seq_one_letter_code
_entity_poly.pdbx_strand_id
1 'polypeptide(L)'
;MSVKEYDLIVLGSGPAGEKAAIEASQMRKTTAIVERHSVQGGVCIHTGTIPSKTLRETVLYISGLRQRSVYGLVGGVKSNISVRELMHRKNQVIQQELDVSQQNMARYRIEVLKGTGM
;
A
#
# COMPACT_ATOMS: atom_id res chain seq x y z
N MET A 1 -2.85 32.65 11.55
CA MET A 1 -3.03 31.19 11.52
C MET A 1 -4.50 30.91 11.76
N SER A 2 -5.21 30.31 10.79
CA SER A 2 -6.60 29.88 10.99
C SER A 2 -6.57 28.52 11.70
N VAL A 3 -7.27 28.43 12.84
CA VAL A 3 -7.50 27.16 13.52
C VAL A 3 -8.60 26.45 12.75
N LYS A 4 -8.34 25.21 12.31
CA LYS A 4 -9.35 24.31 11.75
C LYS A 4 -9.77 23.33 12.83
N GLU A 5 -11.07 23.21 13.07
CA GLU A 5 -11.63 22.25 14.01
C GLU A 5 -12.01 20.96 13.29
N TYR A 6 -11.67 19.83 13.90
CA TYR A 6 -12.02 18.50 13.43
C TYR A 6 -12.66 17.72 14.58
N ASP A 7 -13.67 16.90 14.28
CA ASP A 7 -14.25 15.97 15.23
C ASP A 7 -13.27 14.84 15.60
N LEU A 8 -12.39 14.46 14.68
CA LEU A 8 -11.38 13.43 14.90
C LEU A 8 -10.09 13.77 14.14
N ILE A 9 -8.97 13.69 14.86
CA ILE A 9 -7.63 13.77 14.28
C ILE A 9 -6.95 12.41 14.48
N VAL A 10 -6.53 11.80 13.37
CA VAL A 10 -5.84 10.52 13.35
C VAL A 10 -4.36 10.77 13.12
N LEU A 11 -3.50 10.23 13.97
CA LEU A 11 -2.05 10.30 13.81
C LEU A 11 -1.55 9.05 13.08
N GLY A 12 -1.12 9.23 11.83
CA GLY A 12 -0.60 8.18 10.95
C GLY A 12 -1.62 7.69 9.92
N SER A 13 -1.14 7.53 8.68
CA SER A 13 -1.92 7.07 7.52
C SER A 13 -1.85 5.55 7.28
N GLY A 14 -1.47 4.78 8.29
CA GLY A 14 -1.46 3.32 8.19
C GLY A 14 -2.88 2.74 8.02
N PRO A 15 -3.02 1.42 7.75
CA PRO A 15 -4.32 0.81 7.47
C PRO A 15 -5.38 1.04 8.56
N ALA A 16 -4.97 1.02 9.83
CA ALA A 16 -5.85 1.32 10.96
C ALA A 16 -6.30 2.79 10.98
N GLY A 17 -5.38 3.71 10.68
CA GLY A 17 -5.66 5.15 10.64
C GLY A 17 -6.58 5.51 9.47
N GLU A 18 -6.32 4.95 8.29
CA GLU A 18 -7.20 5.11 7.12
C GLU A 18 -8.61 4.60 7.44
N LYS A 19 -8.72 3.39 8.01
CA LYS A 19 -10.02 2.82 8.34
C LYS A 19 -10.77 3.65 9.40
N ALA A 20 -10.09 4.08 10.45
CA ALA A 20 -10.68 4.94 11.49
C ALA A 20 -11.19 6.26 10.90
N ALA A 21 -10.42 6.87 9.99
CA ALA A 21 -10.82 8.12 9.36
C ALA A 21 -12.01 7.95 8.41
N ILE A 22 -12.06 6.84 7.66
CA ILE A 22 -13.19 6.50 6.79
C ILE A 22 -14.46 6.29 7.61
N GLU A 23 -14.40 5.52 8.70
CA GLU A 23 -15.56 5.27 9.57
C GLU A 23 -16.09 6.58 10.18
N ALA A 24 -15.20 7.45 10.67
CA ALA A 24 -15.59 8.77 11.18
C ALA A 24 -16.25 9.65 10.11
N SER A 25 -15.68 9.70 8.91
CA SER A 25 -16.27 10.43 7.78
C SER A 25 -17.66 9.89 7.39
N GLN A 26 -17.84 8.56 7.41
CA GLN A 26 -19.15 7.94 7.16
C GLN A 26 -20.19 8.31 8.23
N MET A 27 -19.76 8.51 9.47
CA MET A 27 -20.57 9.07 10.56
C MET A 27 -20.77 10.59 10.46
N ARG A 28 -20.42 11.20 9.31
CA ARG A 28 -20.51 12.64 9.01
C ARG A 28 -19.68 13.52 9.94
N LYS A 29 -18.57 12.98 10.46
CA LYS A 29 -17.62 13.69 11.30
C LYS A 29 -16.49 14.29 10.46
N THR A 30 -16.06 15.50 10.80
CA THR A 30 -14.90 16.12 10.14
C THR A 30 -13.62 15.43 10.60
N THR A 31 -12.83 14.95 9.64
CA THR A 31 -11.68 14.10 9.94
C THR A 31 -10.41 14.60 9.27
N ALA A 32 -9.32 14.60 10.03
CA ALA A 32 -7.98 14.86 9.51
C ALA A 32 -7.03 13.71 9.85
N ILE A 33 -6.18 13.32 8.92
CA ILE A 33 -5.05 12.41 9.14
C ILE A 33 -3.77 13.23 9.14
N VAL A 34 -2.95 13.11 10.17
CA VAL A 34 -1.60 13.69 10.24
C VAL A 34 -0.58 12.62 9.90
N GLU A 35 0.17 12.79 8.82
CA GLU A 35 1.20 11.84 8.39
C GLU A 35 2.55 12.56 8.23
N ARG A 36 3.61 11.92 8.75
CA ARG A 36 4.98 12.45 8.69
C ARG A 36 5.57 12.30 7.30
N HIS A 37 5.26 11.20 6.63
CA HIS A 37 5.80 10.88 5.32
C HIS A 37 5.01 11.59 4.20
N SER A 38 5.69 11.91 3.10
CA SER A 38 5.07 12.50 1.91
C SER A 38 4.17 11.54 1.14
N VAL A 39 4.12 10.26 1.56
CA VAL A 39 3.36 9.22 0.89
C VAL A 39 2.45 8.55 1.93
N GLN A 40 1.15 8.50 1.61
CA GLN A 40 0.07 7.99 2.45
C GLN A 40 0.07 6.46 2.46
N GLY A 41 -0.42 5.80 3.52
CA GLY A 41 -0.50 4.33 3.61
C GLY A 41 0.35 3.69 4.71
N GLY A 42 1.14 4.51 5.42
CA GLY A 42 2.03 4.09 6.49
C GLY A 42 3.02 2.97 6.09
N VAL A 43 3.59 2.30 7.11
CA VAL A 43 4.61 1.25 6.91
C VAL A 43 4.08 0.04 6.13
N CYS A 44 2.77 -0.25 6.20
CA CYS A 44 2.19 -1.48 5.66
C CYS A 44 2.24 -1.56 4.12
N ILE A 45 2.06 -0.42 3.44
CA ILE A 45 2.12 -0.32 1.96
C ILE A 45 3.57 -0.19 1.47
N HIS A 46 4.41 0.53 2.21
CA HIS A 46 5.78 0.83 1.77
C HIS A 46 6.84 -0.20 2.16
N THR A 47 6.72 -0.80 3.34
CA THR A 47 7.80 -1.60 3.96
C THR A 47 7.29 -2.89 4.64
N GLY A 48 5.98 -3.15 4.57
CA GLY A 48 5.32 -4.18 5.37
C GLY A 48 4.93 -5.45 4.59
N THR A 49 3.73 -5.93 4.89
CA THR A 49 3.25 -7.26 4.54
C THR A 49 3.01 -7.45 3.03
N ILE A 50 2.67 -6.39 2.30
CA ILE A 50 2.39 -6.44 0.86
C ILE A 50 3.65 -6.81 0.05
N PRO A 51 4.78 -6.07 0.16
CA PRO A 51 5.99 -6.44 -0.57
C PRO A 51 6.51 -7.83 -0.19
N SER A 52 6.39 -8.23 1.08
CA SER A 52 6.82 -9.57 1.54
C SER A 52 5.95 -10.71 0.99
N LYS A 53 4.63 -10.53 0.92
CA LYS A 53 3.70 -11.53 0.34
C LYS A 53 3.83 -11.61 -1.17
N THR A 54 3.92 -10.47 -1.86
CA THR A 54 4.10 -10.43 -3.32
C THR A 54 5.43 -11.06 -3.73
N LEU A 55 6.50 -10.79 -2.98
CA LEU A 55 7.80 -11.43 -3.22
C LEU A 55 7.73 -12.94 -2.98
N ARG A 56 7.11 -13.39 -1.88
CA ARG A 56 6.95 -14.82 -1.57
C ARG A 56 6.13 -15.55 -2.64
N GLU A 57 5.01 -14.98 -3.08
CA GLU A 57 4.21 -15.54 -4.18
C GLU A 57 5.02 -15.62 -5.48
N THR A 58 5.78 -14.57 -5.81
CA THR A 58 6.57 -14.57 -7.04
C THR A 58 7.69 -15.62 -6.97
N VAL A 59 8.33 -15.79 -5.81
CA VAL A 59 9.32 -16.86 -5.58
C VAL A 59 8.68 -18.25 -5.68
N LEU A 60 7.47 -18.45 -5.13
CA LEU A 60 6.72 -19.70 -5.26
C LEU A 60 6.35 -19.99 -6.70
N TYR A 61 5.90 -18.99 -7.46
CA TYR A 61 5.56 -19.12 -8.87
C TYR A 61 6.79 -19.51 -9.71
N ILE A 62 7.94 -18.85 -9.50
CA ILE A 62 9.20 -19.17 -10.18
C ILE A 62 9.70 -20.57 -9.79
N SER A 63 9.61 -20.94 -8.52
CA SER A 63 10.04 -22.25 -8.03
C SER A 63 9.16 -23.38 -8.59
N GLY A 64 7.83 -23.17 -8.64
CA GLY A 64 6.89 -24.10 -9.26
C GLY A 64 7.09 -24.23 -10.78
N LEU A 65 7.45 -23.15 -11.47
CA LEU A 65 7.82 -23.18 -12.89
C LEU A 65 9.13 -23.93 -13.14
N ARG A 66 10.13 -23.79 -12.26
CA ARG A 66 11.36 -24.58 -12.27
C ARG A 66 11.08 -26.07 -12.02
N GLN A 67 10.15 -26.38 -11.11
CA GLN A 67 9.74 -27.76 -10.85
C GLN A 67 8.99 -28.39 -12.03
N ARG A 68 8.16 -27.61 -12.75
CA ARG A 68 7.47 -28.05 -13.97
C ARG A 68 8.40 -28.25 -15.17
N SER A 69 9.51 -27.52 -15.24
CA SER A 69 10.53 -27.73 -16.29
C SER A 69 11.37 -28.99 -16.07
N VAL A 70 11.42 -29.52 -14.84
CA VAL A 70 12.00 -30.86 -14.55
C VAL A 70 11.07 -32.00 -15.00
N TYR A 71 9.76 -31.74 -15.17
CA TYR A 71 8.74 -32.73 -15.57
C TYR A 71 8.39 -32.71 -17.07
N GLY A 72 9.24 -32.16 -17.94
CA GLY A 72 9.19 -32.43 -19.38
C GLY A 72 8.13 -31.69 -20.20
N LEU A 73 7.48 -30.65 -19.68
CA LEU A 73 6.63 -29.78 -20.50
C LEU A 73 7.47 -28.68 -21.17
N VAL A 74 7.82 -28.96 -22.42
CA VAL A 74 8.49 -28.07 -23.37
C VAL A 74 7.68 -26.78 -23.56
N GLY A 75 8.30 -25.65 -23.24
CA GLY A 75 7.78 -24.31 -23.51
C GLY A 75 8.75 -23.29 -22.92
N GLY A 76 9.72 -22.86 -23.72
CA GLY A 76 10.91 -22.10 -23.32
C GLY A 76 10.63 -20.99 -22.31
N VAL A 77 10.89 -21.27 -21.04
CA VAL A 77 10.91 -20.26 -19.98
C VAL A 77 12.26 -19.57 -20.10
N LYS A 78 12.27 -18.26 -20.40
CA LYS A 78 13.47 -17.43 -20.26
C LYS A 78 14.04 -17.69 -18.87
N SER A 79 15.19 -18.37 -18.82
CA SER A 79 15.88 -18.83 -17.62
C SER A 79 16.41 -17.70 -16.72
N ASN A 80 16.03 -16.46 -17.02
CA ASN A 80 16.56 -15.23 -16.44
C ASN A 80 15.42 -14.26 -16.12
N ILE A 81 14.46 -14.67 -15.28
CA ILE A 81 13.59 -13.70 -14.59
C ILE A 81 14.52 -12.93 -13.65
N SER A 82 14.90 -11.73 -14.10
CA SER A 82 15.82 -10.87 -13.37
C SER A 82 15.16 -10.40 -12.08
N VAL A 83 15.95 -10.29 -11.01
CA VAL A 83 15.55 -9.60 -9.76
C VAL A 83 14.92 -8.23 -10.07
N ARG A 84 15.34 -7.59 -11.17
CA ARG A 84 14.79 -6.33 -11.67
C ARG A 84 13.31 -6.41 -12.05
N GLU A 85 12.88 -7.49 -12.68
CA GLU A 85 11.50 -7.68 -13.15
C GLU A 85 10.55 -7.97 -11.97
N LEU A 86 11.03 -8.77 -11.01
CA LEU A 86 10.40 -8.97 -9.70
C LEU A 86 10.21 -7.66 -8.93
N MET A 87 11.27 -6.86 -8.83
CA MET A 87 11.23 -5.56 -8.16
C MET A 87 10.28 -4.59 -8.88
N HIS A 88 10.21 -4.66 -10.21
CA HIS A 88 9.29 -3.84 -10.99
C HIS A 88 7.83 -4.17 -10.69
N ARG A 89 7.47 -5.46 -10.65
CA ARG A 89 6.11 -5.93 -10.32
C ARG A 89 5.73 -5.57 -8.88
N LYS A 90 6.65 -5.74 -7.92
CA LYS A 90 6.46 -5.29 -6.53
C LYS A 90 6.15 -3.80 -6.47
N ASN A 91 6.91 -2.98 -7.20
CA ASN A 91 6.70 -1.53 -7.21
C ASN A 91 5.37 -1.15 -7.84
N GLN A 92 4.92 -1.84 -8.88
CA GLN A 92 3.59 -1.61 -9.48
C GLN A 92 2.45 -1.87 -8.49
N VAL A 93 2.50 -2.98 -7.75
CA VAL A 93 1.47 -3.30 -6.75
C VAL A 93 1.44 -2.25 -5.64
N ILE A 94 2.61 -1.80 -5.17
CA ILE A 94 2.69 -0.73 -4.16
C ILE A 94 2.05 0.55 -4.69
N GLN A 95 2.36 0.96 -5.92
CA GLN A 95 1.76 2.17 -6.52
C GLN A 95 0.24 2.05 -6.61
N GLN A 96 -0.28 0.89 -7.02
CA GLN A 96 -1.72 0.68 -7.12
C GLN A 96 -2.44 0.79 -5.76
N GLU A 97 -1.86 0.25 -4.70
CA GLU A 97 -2.40 0.37 -3.34
C GLU A 97 -2.38 1.81 -2.82
N LEU A 98 -1.32 2.57 -3.17
CA LEU A 98 -1.24 4.00 -2.86
C LEU A 98 -2.33 4.81 -3.56
N ASP A 99 -2.57 4.52 -4.85
CA ASP A 99 -3.61 5.19 -5.63
C ASP A 99 -5.00 4.92 -5.04
N VAL A 100 -5.27 3.69 -4.61
CA VAL A 100 -6.54 3.33 -3.96
C VAL A 100 -6.71 4.06 -2.63
N SER A 101 -5.67 4.12 -1.80
CA SER A 101 -5.71 4.85 -0.52
C SER A 101 -5.98 6.35 -0.73
N GLN A 102 -5.29 6.97 -1.70
CA GLN A 102 -5.53 8.38 -2.05
C GLN A 102 -6.96 8.62 -2.57
N GLN A 103 -7.48 7.72 -3.40
CA GLN A 103 -8.85 7.81 -3.90
C GLN A 103 -9.87 7.67 -2.77
N ASN A 104 -9.64 6.79 -1.81
CA ASN A 104 -10.51 6.65 -0.63
C ASN A 104 -10.53 7.96 0.18
N MET A 105 -9.36 8.53 0.48
CA MET A 105 -9.29 9.77 1.26
C MET A 105 -10.02 10.93 0.55
N ALA A 106 -9.84 11.07 -0.77
CA ALA A 106 -10.56 12.07 -1.56
C ALA A 106 -12.08 11.82 -1.57
N ARG A 107 -12.50 10.56 -1.75
CA ARG A 107 -13.91 10.16 -1.77
C ARG A 107 -14.62 10.46 -0.46
N TYR A 108 -13.96 10.21 0.67
CA TYR A 108 -14.50 10.44 2.01
C TYR A 108 -14.18 11.84 2.55
N ARG A 109 -13.62 12.75 1.72
CA ARG A 109 -13.29 14.14 2.11
C ARG A 109 -12.43 14.22 3.38
N ILE A 110 -11.53 13.26 3.55
CA ILE A 110 -10.60 13.21 4.68
C ILE A 110 -9.43 14.12 4.34
N GLU A 111 -9.14 15.09 5.21
CA GLU A 111 -8.01 15.99 5.00
C GLU A 111 -6.70 15.33 5.46
N VAL A 112 -5.69 15.32 4.59
CA VAL A 112 -4.36 14.77 4.94
C VAL A 112 -3.40 15.91 5.19
N LEU A 113 -2.94 16.03 6.43
CA LEU A 113 -2.01 17.03 6.88
C LEU A 113 -0.62 16.41 6.97
N LYS A 114 0.34 16.96 6.24
CA LYS A 114 1.74 16.55 6.39
C LYS A 114 2.31 17.17 7.66
N GLY A 115 2.71 16.35 8.61
CA GLY A 115 3.19 16.81 9.90
C GLY A 115 3.54 15.68 10.85
N THR A 116 4.11 16.04 12.00
CA THR A 116 4.30 15.10 13.11
C THR A 116 3.43 15.61 14.25
N GLY A 117 2.51 14.77 14.74
CA GLY A 117 1.79 15.07 15.98
C GLY A 117 2.72 14.83 17.17
N MET A 118 2.78 15.78 18.10
CA MET A 118 3.32 15.58 19.46
C MET A 118 2.15 15.43 20.42
#